data_AF-C8X550-F1
#
_entry.id   AF-C8X550-F1
#
_cell.length_a   1.000
_cell.length_b   1.000
_cell.length_c   1.000
_cell.angle_alpha   90.00
_cell.angle_beta   90.00
_cell.angle_gamma   90.00
#
_symmetry.space_group_name_H-M   'P 1'
#
loop_
_entity.id
_entity.type
_entity.pdbx_description
1 polymer ?
#
loop_
_entity_poly.entity_id
_entity_poly.type
_entity_poly.pdbx_seq_one_letter_code
_entity_poly.pdbx_strand_id
1 'polypeptide(L)'
;MRQLFKKGISGKDVWRFCARQTMIALGATLVAFGFSLFQVPVDLAAGGVSGLAIVLNRFTGWSEGTQILAMNVPLLVLGYFYLGRMRFLVSTVLAVLVFSMATNIFTEWLPTALETYPVTEDLLLNALYAGIVFGLGTGIIFRAGGSIGGTSIPGRILQIKTGFPLGQSYLFTDGAIIFLAGLVFGWELALLALISLFFSGFASDFVLEGTSHVRTALIITDAPQELRRALMHGLDRGVTQWTVTGGYTDAAHTMLYCTVSRSQVRALKDVVADADPNAFVVIGVAQQAFGSGFRMLRRGRSLA
;
A
#
# COMPACT_ATOMS: atom_id res chain seq x y z
N MET A 1 14.93 -14.59 -33.12
CA MET A 1 14.67 -15.63 -32.10
C MET A 1 15.93 -16.25 -31.45
N ARG A 2 17.16 -16.10 -31.99
CA ARG A 2 18.39 -16.72 -31.44
C ARG A 2 19.31 -15.81 -30.57
N GLN A 3 18.94 -14.56 -30.30
CA GLN A 3 19.77 -13.63 -29.50
C GLN A 3 19.30 -13.40 -28.04
N LEU A 4 18.18 -13.99 -27.61
CA LEU A 4 17.63 -13.77 -26.26
C LEU A 4 18.11 -14.78 -25.20
N PHE A 5 18.84 -15.83 -25.58
CA PHE A 5 19.30 -16.89 -24.67
C PHE A 5 20.74 -16.75 -24.17
N LYS A 6 21.36 -15.56 -24.29
CA LYS A 6 22.72 -15.28 -23.78
C LYS A 6 22.73 -14.14 -22.75
N LYS A 7 21.98 -14.31 -21.66
CA LYS A 7 22.31 -13.68 -20.37
C LYS A 7 22.14 -14.74 -19.31
N GLY A 8 23.26 -15.33 -18.88
CA GLY A 8 23.27 -16.24 -17.73
C GLY A 8 22.59 -15.57 -16.56
N ILE A 9 21.61 -16.26 -15.96
CA ILE A 9 20.88 -15.76 -14.81
C ILE A 9 21.92 -15.57 -13.69
N SER A 10 22.20 -14.31 -13.33
CA SER A 10 23.14 -14.03 -12.25
C SER A 10 22.56 -14.54 -10.93
N GLY A 11 23.38 -15.13 -10.04
CA GLY A 11 22.92 -15.56 -8.71
C GLY A 11 22.24 -14.43 -7.90
N LYS A 12 22.59 -13.17 -8.17
CA LYS A 12 21.93 -11.99 -7.58
C LYS A 12 20.49 -11.79 -8.07
N ASP A 13 20.19 -12.17 -9.32
CA ASP A 13 18.84 -12.10 -9.88
C ASP A 13 17.95 -13.24 -9.37
N VAL A 14 18.51 -14.44 -9.17
CA VAL A 14 17.83 -15.57 -8.51
C VAL A 14 17.50 -15.22 -7.06
N TRP A 15 18.49 -14.74 -6.30
CA TRP A 15 18.28 -14.31 -4.90
C TRP A 15 17.17 -13.27 -4.76
N ARG A 16 17.17 -12.24 -5.62
CA ARG A 16 16.11 -11.21 -5.61
C ARG A 16 14.75 -11.78 -5.98
N PHE A 17 14.70 -12.77 -6.87
CA PHE A 17 13.45 -13.44 -7.20
C PHE A 17 12.94 -14.25 -6.00
N CYS A 18 13.77 -15.08 -5.38
CA CYS A 18 13.41 -15.87 -4.21
C CYS A 18 12.97 -14.97 -3.05
N ALA A 19 13.73 -13.92 -2.72
CA ALA A 19 13.36 -12.97 -1.67
C ALA A 19 12.00 -12.32 -1.91
N ARG A 20 11.64 -12.03 -3.17
CA ARG A 20 10.31 -11.51 -3.51
C ARG A 20 9.21 -12.54 -3.31
N GLN A 21 9.43 -13.79 -3.73
CA GLN A 21 8.45 -14.85 -3.52
C GLN A 21 8.26 -15.15 -2.02
N THR A 22 9.32 -15.11 -1.22
CA THR A 22 9.22 -15.25 0.24
C THR A 22 8.41 -14.11 0.85
N MET A 23 8.64 -12.85 0.45
CA MET A 23 7.81 -11.73 0.89
C MET A 23 6.33 -11.90 0.51
N ILE A 24 6.06 -12.44 -0.69
CA ILE A 24 4.69 -12.71 -1.14
C ILE A 24 4.05 -13.80 -0.28
N ALA A 25 4.75 -14.90 -0.03
CA ALA A 25 4.24 -15.98 0.80
C ALA A 25 3.95 -15.49 2.22
N LEU A 26 4.88 -14.76 2.84
CA LEU A 26 4.69 -14.17 4.18
C LEU A 26 3.51 -13.20 4.21
N GLY A 27 3.39 -12.33 3.20
CA GLY A 27 2.25 -11.44 3.07
C GLY A 27 0.94 -12.21 2.93
N ALA A 28 0.90 -13.25 2.09
CA ALA A 28 -0.30 -14.07 1.86
C ALA A 28 -0.73 -14.85 3.10
N THR A 29 0.23 -15.39 3.86
CA THR A 29 -0.04 -16.00 5.17
C THR A 29 -0.58 -14.97 6.17
N LEU A 30 -0.05 -13.75 6.18
CA LEU A 30 -0.56 -12.67 7.06
C LEU A 30 -2.00 -12.27 6.68
N VAL A 31 -2.31 -12.19 5.39
CA VAL A 31 -3.68 -11.95 4.90
C VAL A 31 -4.59 -13.10 5.33
N ALA A 32 -4.19 -14.35 5.13
CA ALA A 32 -4.94 -15.53 5.56
C ALA A 32 -5.20 -15.54 7.06
N PHE A 33 -4.20 -15.16 7.86
CA PHE A 33 -4.31 -15.08 9.31
C PHE A 33 -5.33 -14.01 9.74
N GLY A 34 -5.22 -12.78 9.23
CA GLY A 34 -6.17 -11.71 9.55
C GLY A 34 -7.59 -12.02 9.08
N PHE A 35 -7.73 -12.64 7.90
CA PHE A 35 -9.02 -13.08 7.35
C PHE A 35 -9.66 -14.16 8.25
N SER A 36 -8.92 -15.23 8.56
CA SER A 36 -9.45 -16.36 9.32
C SER A 36 -9.73 -16.01 10.78
N LEU A 37 -8.94 -15.10 11.38
CA LEU A 37 -9.07 -14.75 12.80
C LEU A 37 -10.17 -13.72 13.07
N PHE A 38 -10.36 -12.75 12.16
CA PHE A 38 -11.23 -11.58 12.42
C PHE A 38 -12.40 -11.44 11.44
N GLN A 39 -12.36 -12.04 10.24
CA GLN A 39 -13.46 -11.92 9.28
C GLN A 39 -14.40 -13.13 9.31
N VAL A 40 -13.83 -14.33 9.17
CA VAL A 40 -14.60 -15.58 9.10
C VAL A 40 -15.49 -15.82 10.34
N PRO A 41 -15.03 -15.62 11.59
CA PRO A 41 -15.85 -15.98 12.77
C PRO A 41 -17.10 -15.14 12.97
N VAL A 42 -17.14 -13.95 12.37
CA VAL A 42 -18.21 -12.95 12.54
C VAL A 42 -18.90 -12.63 11.20
N ASP A 43 -18.70 -13.47 10.18
CA ASP A 43 -19.26 -13.30 8.83
C ASP A 43 -18.99 -11.93 8.20
N LEU A 44 -17.83 -11.33 8.51
CA LEU A 44 -17.49 -9.98 8.07
C LEU A 44 -16.95 -10.00 6.62
N ALA A 45 -17.85 -9.91 5.66
CA ALA A 45 -17.52 -9.85 4.23
C ALA A 45 -17.00 -8.45 3.81
N ALA A 46 -15.73 -8.15 4.10
CA ALA A 46 -15.05 -6.88 3.81
C ALA A 46 -14.80 -6.59 2.31
N GLY A 47 -15.47 -7.31 1.39
CA GLY A 47 -15.31 -7.14 -0.04
C GLY A 47 -14.38 -8.15 -0.71
N GLY A 48 -14.30 -8.04 -2.04
CA GLY A 48 -13.50 -8.90 -2.90
C GLY A 48 -13.88 -10.38 -2.90
N VAL A 49 -13.04 -11.20 -3.54
CA VAL A 49 -13.28 -12.64 -3.65
C VAL A 49 -13.31 -13.33 -2.29
N SER A 50 -12.55 -12.82 -1.30
CA SER A 50 -12.60 -13.28 0.08
C SER A 50 -13.95 -12.99 0.75
N GLY A 51 -14.50 -11.78 0.60
CA GLY A 51 -15.83 -11.45 1.11
C GLY A 51 -16.94 -12.24 0.42
N LEU A 52 -16.81 -12.46 -0.89
CA LEU A 52 -17.74 -13.32 -1.62
C LEU A 52 -17.67 -14.78 -1.14
N ALA A 53 -16.48 -15.27 -0.75
CA ALA A 53 -16.33 -16.61 -0.18
C ALA A 53 -17.05 -16.76 1.17
N ILE A 54 -17.05 -15.72 2.03
CA ILE A 54 -17.85 -15.71 3.27
C ILE A 54 -19.34 -15.78 2.94
N VAL A 55 -19.82 -14.95 2.01
CA VAL A 55 -21.23 -14.96 1.58
C VAL A 55 -21.63 -16.33 1.02
N LEU A 56 -20.80 -16.96 0.20
CA LEU A 56 -21.09 -18.24 -0.42
C LEU A 56 -20.93 -19.43 0.53
N ASN A 57 -20.03 -19.36 1.52
CA ASN A 57 -19.89 -20.37 2.58
C ASN A 57 -21.22 -20.55 3.33
N ARG A 58 -21.94 -19.45 3.61
CA ARG A 58 -23.27 -19.48 4.24
C ARG A 58 -24.29 -20.39 3.54
N PHE A 59 -24.18 -20.58 2.23
CA PHE A 59 -25.11 -21.40 1.44
C PHE A 59 -24.54 -22.77 1.04
N THR A 60 -23.23 -22.87 0.86
CA THR A 60 -22.58 -24.07 0.28
C THR A 60 -21.89 -24.95 1.32
N GLY A 61 -21.49 -24.39 2.46
CA GLY A 61 -20.68 -25.07 3.48
C GLY A 61 -19.27 -25.44 3.01
N TRP A 62 -18.83 -25.00 1.83
CA TRP A 62 -17.47 -25.25 1.33
C TRP A 62 -16.48 -24.33 2.04
N SER A 63 -15.27 -24.81 2.32
CA SER A 63 -14.25 -23.97 2.96
C SER A 63 -13.92 -22.73 2.13
N GLU A 64 -13.79 -21.59 2.80
CA GLU A 64 -13.60 -20.27 2.20
C GLU A 64 -12.34 -20.25 1.32
N GLY A 65 -11.25 -20.89 1.77
CA GLY A 65 -10.02 -20.98 0.98
C GLY A 65 -10.21 -21.75 -0.32
N THR A 66 -11.03 -22.81 -0.35
CA THR A 66 -11.35 -23.54 -1.58
C THR A 66 -12.14 -22.68 -2.55
N GLN A 67 -13.12 -21.93 -2.04
CA GLN A 67 -13.92 -21.01 -2.84
C GLN A 67 -13.07 -19.85 -3.39
N ILE A 68 -12.18 -19.28 -2.56
CA ILE A 68 -11.21 -18.25 -2.97
C ILE A 68 -10.36 -18.76 -4.11
N LEU A 69 -9.81 -19.98 -4.01
CA LEU A 69 -8.99 -20.56 -5.06
C LEU A 69 -9.78 -20.71 -6.37
N ALA A 70 -10.98 -21.28 -6.29
CA ALA A 70 -11.85 -21.51 -7.45
C ALA A 70 -12.22 -20.21 -8.18
N MET A 71 -12.65 -19.20 -7.43
CA MET A 71 -13.03 -17.89 -7.98
C MET A 71 -11.84 -17.11 -8.54
N ASN A 72 -10.63 -17.36 -8.04
CA ASN A 72 -9.43 -16.71 -8.54
C ASN A 72 -8.95 -17.24 -9.90
N VAL A 73 -9.25 -18.50 -10.26
CA VAL A 73 -8.86 -19.07 -11.55
C VAL A 73 -9.26 -18.19 -12.74
N PRO A 74 -10.54 -17.78 -12.92
CA PRO A 74 -10.92 -16.91 -14.04
C PRO A 74 -10.32 -15.50 -13.93
N LEU A 75 -10.14 -14.96 -12.73
CA LEU A 75 -9.57 -13.63 -12.52
C LEU A 75 -8.07 -13.58 -12.81
N LEU A 76 -7.35 -14.68 -12.57
CA LEU A 76 -5.94 -14.82 -12.95
C LEU A 76 -5.78 -14.84 -14.47
N VAL A 77 -6.72 -15.47 -15.20
CA VAL A 77 -6.78 -15.42 -16.67
C VAL A 77 -7.01 -13.98 -17.15
N LEU A 78 -7.91 -13.22 -16.53
CA LEU A 78 -8.07 -11.80 -16.87
C LEU A 78 -6.81 -10.99 -16.54
N GLY A 79 -6.20 -11.23 -15.38
CA GLY A 79 -4.96 -10.57 -14.95
C GLY A 79 -3.80 -10.82 -15.93
N TYR A 80 -3.74 -12.00 -16.54
CA TYR A 80 -2.79 -12.33 -17.60
C TYR A 80 -2.90 -11.39 -18.80
N PHE A 81 -4.10 -11.16 -19.31
CA PHE A 81 -4.32 -10.33 -20.49
C PHE A 81 -4.11 -8.83 -20.22
N TYR A 82 -4.52 -8.34 -19.05
CA TYR A 82 -4.48 -6.90 -18.75
C TYR A 82 -3.19 -6.42 -18.09
N LEU A 83 -2.52 -7.25 -17.28
CA LEU A 83 -1.25 -6.87 -16.63
C LEU A 83 -0.02 -7.45 -17.33
N GLY A 84 -0.20 -8.36 -18.29
CA GLY A 84 0.76 -8.71 -19.35
C GLY A 84 2.12 -9.24 -18.92
N ARG A 85 2.33 -9.54 -17.62
CA ARG A 85 3.65 -9.85 -17.08
C ARG A 85 3.65 -11.23 -16.43
N MET A 86 4.33 -12.20 -17.04
CA MET A 86 4.55 -13.55 -16.48
C MET A 86 5.05 -13.50 -15.03
N ARG A 87 5.88 -12.50 -14.71
CA ARG A 87 6.39 -12.29 -13.35
C ARG A 87 5.30 -11.91 -12.35
N PHE A 88 4.34 -11.08 -12.76
CA PHE A 88 3.18 -10.73 -11.93
C PHE A 88 2.26 -11.94 -11.79
N LEU A 89 2.01 -12.69 -12.87
CA LEU A 89 1.17 -13.88 -12.84
C LEU A 89 1.73 -14.93 -11.87
N VAL A 90 3.00 -15.31 -11.99
CA VAL A 90 3.64 -16.30 -11.10
C VAL A 90 3.56 -15.87 -9.65
N SER A 91 3.86 -14.60 -9.37
CA SER A 91 3.75 -14.03 -8.01
C SER A 91 2.33 -14.00 -7.48
N THR A 92 1.33 -13.73 -8.33
CA THR A 92 -0.09 -13.68 -7.94
C THR A 92 -0.64 -15.10 -7.75
N VAL A 93 -0.28 -16.05 -8.60
CA VAL A 93 -0.63 -17.47 -8.44
C VAL A 93 -0.08 -18.00 -7.12
N LEU A 94 1.19 -17.71 -6.80
CA LEU A 94 1.77 -18.09 -5.52
C LEU A 94 1.00 -17.47 -4.35
N ALA A 95 0.71 -16.17 -4.42
CA ALA A 95 -0.04 -15.48 -3.38
C ALA A 95 -1.44 -16.10 -3.17
N VAL A 96 -2.18 -16.34 -4.26
CA VAL A 96 -3.52 -16.95 -4.22
C VAL A 96 -3.46 -18.36 -3.63
N LEU A 97 -2.50 -19.19 -4.05
CA LEU A 97 -2.34 -20.55 -3.53
C LEU A 97 -2.03 -20.53 -2.03
N VAL A 98 -1.05 -19.73 -1.61
CA VAL A 98 -0.68 -19.61 -0.19
C VAL A 98 -1.84 -19.05 0.62
N PHE A 99 -2.50 -17.99 0.14
CA PHE A 99 -3.65 -17.39 0.81
C PHE A 99 -4.79 -18.39 0.99
N SER A 100 -5.13 -19.13 -0.07
CA SER A 100 -6.21 -20.12 -0.06
C SER A 100 -5.91 -21.30 0.87
N MET A 101 -4.71 -21.88 0.76
CA MET A 101 -4.30 -23.02 1.59
C MET A 101 -4.15 -22.61 3.06
N ALA A 102 -3.50 -21.48 3.34
CA ALA A 102 -3.35 -20.98 4.70
C ALA A 102 -4.70 -20.61 5.32
N THR A 103 -5.65 -20.10 4.53
CA THR A 103 -7.02 -19.84 5.01
C THR A 103 -7.67 -21.13 5.48
N ASN A 104 -7.71 -22.19 4.65
CA ASN A 104 -8.28 -23.48 5.05
C ASN A 104 -7.61 -24.04 6.32
N ILE A 105 -6.28 -23.97 6.39
CA ILE A 105 -5.53 -24.44 7.56
C ILE A 105 -5.91 -23.63 8.80
N PHE A 106 -5.94 -22.30 8.71
CA PHE A 106 -6.22 -21.44 9.84
C PHE A 106 -7.68 -21.50 10.29
N THR A 107 -8.64 -21.59 9.38
CA THR A 107 -10.06 -21.75 9.74
C THR A 107 -10.34 -23.06 10.47
N GLU A 108 -9.61 -24.13 10.17
CA GLU A 108 -9.73 -25.42 10.87
C GLU A 108 -8.91 -25.47 12.18
N TRP A 109 -7.70 -24.89 12.18
CA TRP A 109 -6.75 -25.00 13.27
C TRP A 109 -6.93 -23.94 14.37
N LEU A 110 -7.28 -22.70 14.04
CA LEU A 110 -7.43 -21.63 15.04
C LEU A 110 -8.48 -21.94 16.12
N PRO A 111 -9.67 -22.50 15.80
CA PRO A 111 -10.67 -22.85 16.81
C PRO A 111 -10.19 -23.93 17.79
N THR A 112 -9.25 -24.79 17.38
CA THR A 112 -8.67 -25.84 18.24
C THR A 112 -7.40 -25.39 18.96
N ALA A 113 -6.68 -24.40 18.42
CA ALA A 113 -5.43 -23.90 18.99
C ALA A 113 -5.63 -22.77 20.00
N LEU A 114 -6.71 -22.00 19.89
CA LEU A 114 -7.04 -20.89 20.80
C LEU A 114 -8.12 -21.35 21.79
N GLU A 115 -7.86 -21.15 23.09
CA GLU A 115 -8.88 -21.39 24.14
C GLU A 115 -10.10 -20.48 23.99
N THR A 116 -9.92 -19.30 23.38
CA THR A 116 -10.98 -18.32 23.12
C THR A 116 -10.97 -17.96 21.64
N TYR A 117 -11.96 -18.48 20.91
CA TYR A 117 -12.18 -18.21 19.49
C TYR A 117 -13.69 -17.94 19.26
N PRO A 118 -14.08 -16.77 18.71
CA PRO A 118 -13.24 -15.68 18.21
C PRO A 118 -12.40 -15.00 19.30
N VAL A 119 -11.30 -14.33 18.90
CA VAL A 119 -10.39 -13.61 19.82
C VAL A 119 -11.11 -12.48 20.55
N THR A 120 -12.17 -11.92 19.95
CA THR A 120 -13.04 -10.92 20.54
C THR A 120 -14.45 -11.03 19.97
N GLU A 121 -15.45 -10.76 20.81
CA GLU A 121 -16.85 -10.66 20.39
C GLU A 121 -17.22 -9.24 19.90
N ASP A 122 -16.34 -8.25 20.11
CA ASP A 122 -16.56 -6.88 19.64
C ASP A 122 -16.40 -6.82 18.11
N LEU A 123 -17.52 -6.60 17.42
CA LEU A 123 -17.57 -6.56 15.96
C LEU A 123 -16.77 -5.38 15.36
N LEU A 124 -16.70 -4.24 16.07
CA LEU A 124 -15.89 -3.11 15.62
C LEU A 124 -14.40 -3.43 15.72
N LEU A 125 -14.00 -4.08 16.82
CA LEU A 125 -12.62 -4.50 17.02
C LEU A 125 -12.20 -5.53 15.96
N ASN A 126 -13.05 -6.51 15.68
CA ASN A 126 -12.87 -7.45 14.57
C ASN A 126 -12.70 -6.71 13.24
N ALA A 127 -13.58 -5.76 12.91
CA ALA A 127 -13.51 -5.02 11.65
C ALA A 127 -12.21 -4.22 11.49
N LEU A 128 -11.77 -3.53 12.55
CA LEU A 128 -10.54 -2.74 12.55
C LEU A 128 -9.30 -3.61 12.35
N TYR A 129 -9.14 -4.68 13.13
CA TYR A 129 -7.97 -5.56 13.05
C TYR A 129 -7.99 -6.45 11.81
N ALA A 130 -9.17 -6.90 11.36
CA ALA A 130 -9.34 -7.52 10.05
C ALA A 130 -8.78 -6.61 8.95
N GLY A 131 -9.18 -5.32 8.95
CA GLY A 131 -8.74 -4.35 7.96
C GLY A 131 -7.23 -4.13 8.01
N ILE A 132 -6.68 -3.82 9.19
CA ILE A 132 -5.25 -3.52 9.35
C ILE A 132 -4.38 -4.71 8.96
N VAL A 133 -4.64 -5.91 9.51
CA VAL A 133 -3.78 -7.09 9.26
C VAL A 133 -3.87 -7.52 7.80
N PHE A 134 -5.07 -7.55 7.23
CA PHE A 134 -5.28 -7.85 5.81
C PHE A 134 -4.61 -6.81 4.91
N GLY A 135 -4.72 -5.52 5.24
CA GLY A 135 -4.10 -4.42 4.51
C GLY A 135 -2.57 -4.46 4.55
N LEU A 136 -1.98 -4.76 5.70
CA LEU A 136 -0.52 -4.92 5.81
C LEU A 136 -0.02 -6.07 4.93
N GLY A 137 -0.69 -7.23 4.98
CA GLY A 137 -0.33 -8.40 4.18
C GLY A 137 -0.46 -8.14 2.68
N THR A 138 -1.58 -7.54 2.25
CA THR A 138 -1.81 -7.17 0.84
C THR A 138 -0.80 -6.14 0.35
N GLY A 139 -0.49 -5.11 1.15
CA GLY A 139 0.55 -4.13 0.86
C GLY A 139 1.93 -4.77 0.64
N ILE A 140 2.32 -5.76 1.45
CA ILE A 140 3.58 -6.51 1.27
C ILE A 140 3.60 -7.24 -0.07
N ILE A 141 2.50 -7.91 -0.42
CA ILE A 141 2.36 -8.65 -1.68
C ILE A 141 2.47 -7.71 -2.88
N PHE A 142 1.78 -6.57 -2.85
CA PHE A 142 1.85 -5.58 -3.93
C PHE A 142 3.24 -4.97 -4.07
N ARG A 143 3.89 -4.66 -2.95
CA ARG A 143 5.28 -4.14 -2.92
C ARG A 143 6.27 -5.14 -3.50
N ALA A 144 6.07 -6.44 -3.25
CA ALA A 144 6.84 -7.51 -3.86
C ALA A 144 6.46 -7.77 -5.34
N GLY A 145 5.36 -7.18 -5.83
CA GLY A 145 4.93 -7.24 -7.22
C GLY A 145 3.96 -8.38 -7.55
N GLY A 146 3.27 -8.93 -6.54
CA GLY A 146 2.13 -9.84 -6.71
C GLY A 146 0.79 -9.15 -6.40
N SER A 147 -0.25 -9.95 -6.22
CA SER A 147 -1.60 -9.57 -5.76
C SER A 147 -2.21 -10.79 -5.06
N ILE A 148 -3.15 -10.59 -4.12
CA ILE A 148 -3.94 -11.70 -3.55
C ILE A 148 -4.99 -12.25 -4.52
N GLY A 149 -5.00 -11.75 -5.76
CA GLY A 149 -6.03 -12.06 -6.75
C GLY A 149 -7.33 -11.33 -6.46
N GLY A 150 -8.44 -11.85 -6.98
CA GLY A 150 -9.76 -11.31 -6.71
C GLY A 150 -9.99 -9.94 -7.34
N THR A 151 -10.82 -9.15 -6.68
CA THR A 151 -11.08 -7.74 -7.03
C THR A 151 -9.85 -6.84 -6.84
N SER A 152 -8.81 -7.34 -6.18
CA SER A 152 -7.55 -6.60 -6.05
C SER A 152 -6.79 -6.48 -7.39
N ILE A 153 -7.08 -7.34 -8.38
CA ILE A 153 -6.58 -7.20 -9.76
C ILE A 153 -7.20 -5.97 -10.44
N PRO A 154 -8.54 -5.86 -10.59
CA PRO A 154 -9.15 -4.65 -11.15
C PRO A 154 -8.87 -3.40 -10.31
N GLY A 155 -8.82 -3.50 -8.98
CA GLY A 155 -8.44 -2.38 -8.11
C GLY A 155 -7.04 -1.86 -8.42
N ARG A 156 -6.07 -2.76 -8.62
CA ARG A 156 -4.71 -2.38 -9.03
C ARG A 156 -4.65 -1.79 -10.45
N ILE A 157 -5.44 -2.33 -11.39
CA ILE A 157 -5.54 -1.74 -12.74
C ILE A 157 -6.05 -0.30 -12.64
N LEU A 158 -7.06 -0.07 -11.81
CA LEU A 158 -7.65 1.25 -11.59
C LEU A 158 -6.62 2.21 -10.96
N GLN A 159 -5.90 1.80 -9.91
CA GLN A 159 -4.82 2.58 -9.32
C GLN A 159 -3.76 2.98 -10.37
N ILE A 160 -3.29 2.03 -11.18
CA ILE A 160 -2.24 2.31 -12.18
C ILE A 160 -2.73 3.27 -13.26
N LYS A 161 -4.02 3.20 -13.62
CA LYS A 161 -4.61 4.05 -14.67
C LYS A 161 -5.03 5.44 -14.18
N THR A 162 -5.51 5.56 -12.95
CA THR A 162 -6.08 6.81 -12.40
C THR A 162 -5.16 7.54 -11.43
N GLY A 163 -4.18 6.83 -10.84
CA GLY A 163 -3.35 7.36 -9.76
C GLY A 163 -4.03 7.41 -8.40
N PHE A 164 -5.26 6.89 -8.26
CA PHE A 164 -5.94 6.83 -6.96
C PHE A 164 -5.24 5.87 -5.99
N PRO A 165 -5.29 6.14 -4.66
CA PRO A 165 -4.86 5.19 -3.64
C PRO A 165 -5.58 3.83 -3.78
N LEU A 166 -4.96 2.74 -3.31
CA LEU A 166 -5.60 1.42 -3.40
C LEU A 166 -6.90 1.36 -2.62
N GLY A 167 -6.97 2.00 -1.44
CA GLY A 167 -8.20 2.00 -0.65
C GLY A 167 -9.40 2.58 -1.38
N GLN A 168 -9.19 3.69 -2.13
CA GLN A 168 -10.26 4.25 -2.96
C GLN A 168 -10.61 3.34 -4.13
N SER A 169 -9.60 2.70 -4.73
CA SER A 169 -9.81 1.76 -5.82
C SER A 169 -10.65 0.56 -5.39
N TYR A 170 -10.46 0.06 -4.17
CA TYR A 170 -11.24 -1.05 -3.63
C TYR A 170 -12.68 -0.69 -3.33
N LEU A 171 -12.96 0.54 -2.88
CA LEU A 171 -14.34 0.97 -2.65
C LEU A 171 -15.20 0.81 -3.92
N PHE A 172 -14.63 1.10 -5.09
CA PHE A 172 -15.32 0.93 -6.37
C PHE A 172 -15.46 -0.53 -6.78
N THR A 173 -14.46 -1.38 -6.53
CA THR A 173 -14.50 -2.79 -6.94
C THR A 173 -15.32 -3.67 -6.01
N ASP A 174 -15.40 -3.31 -4.74
CA ASP A 174 -15.88 -4.19 -3.69
C ASP A 174 -17.27 -3.78 -3.16
N GLY A 175 -17.76 -2.59 -3.53
CA GLY A 175 -19.05 -2.07 -3.09
C GLY A 175 -20.24 -3.02 -3.38
N ALA A 176 -20.22 -3.72 -4.52
CA ALA A 176 -21.25 -4.71 -4.84
C ALA A 176 -21.27 -5.90 -3.86
N ILE A 177 -20.10 -6.32 -3.38
CA ILE A 177 -19.96 -7.45 -2.45
C ILE A 177 -20.38 -7.03 -1.05
N ILE A 178 -20.04 -5.81 -0.62
CA ILE A 178 -20.51 -5.24 0.65
C ILE A 178 -22.03 -5.08 0.64
N PHE A 179 -22.60 -4.63 -0.48
CA PHE A 179 -24.05 -4.54 -0.63
C PHE A 179 -24.73 -5.92 -0.50
N LEU A 180 -24.18 -6.94 -1.17
CA LEU A 180 -24.65 -8.32 -1.02
C LEU A 180 -24.54 -8.82 0.42
N ALA A 181 -23.44 -8.52 1.12
CA ALA A 181 -23.26 -8.85 2.53
C ALA A 181 -24.34 -8.20 3.42
N GLY A 182 -24.74 -6.96 3.13
CA GLY A 182 -25.82 -6.27 3.84
C GLY A 182 -27.18 -6.95 3.70
N LEU A 183 -27.46 -7.54 2.53
CA LEU A 183 -28.69 -8.30 2.29
C LEU A 183 -28.68 -9.68 2.97
N VAL A 184 -27.50 -10.31 3.11
CA VAL A 184 -27.37 -11.68 3.63
C VAL A 184 -27.14 -11.73 5.15
N PHE A 185 -26.26 -10.87 5.66
CA PHE A 185 -25.83 -10.87 7.07
C PHE A 185 -26.34 -9.67 7.88
N GLY A 186 -26.96 -8.69 7.20
CA GLY A 186 -27.49 -7.48 7.82
C GLY A 186 -26.60 -6.26 7.63
N TRP A 187 -27.22 -5.09 7.73
CA TRP A 187 -26.55 -3.81 7.43
C TRP A 187 -25.46 -3.44 8.43
N GLU A 188 -25.53 -3.90 9.68
CA GLU A 188 -24.48 -3.66 10.67
C GLU A 188 -23.15 -4.27 10.23
N LEU A 189 -23.14 -5.55 9.85
CA LEU A 189 -21.95 -6.23 9.34
C LEU A 189 -21.47 -5.63 8.01
N ALA A 190 -22.37 -5.14 7.15
CA ALA A 190 -21.97 -4.44 5.92
C ALA A 190 -21.28 -3.09 6.19
N LEU A 191 -21.75 -2.32 7.17
CA LEU A 191 -21.12 -1.05 7.56
C LEU A 191 -19.76 -1.30 8.22
N LEU A 192 -19.65 -2.34 9.04
CA LEU A 192 -18.38 -2.79 9.61
C LEU A 192 -17.42 -3.30 8.53
N ALA A 193 -17.92 -4.00 7.51
CA ALA A 193 -17.14 -4.44 6.36
C ALA A 193 -16.57 -3.25 5.58
N LEU A 194 -17.33 -2.15 5.45
CA LEU A 194 -16.85 -0.90 4.85
C LEU A 194 -15.69 -0.28 5.67
N ILE A 195 -15.79 -0.29 7.01
CA ILE A 195 -14.71 0.17 7.89
C ILE A 195 -13.47 -0.70 7.69
N SER A 196 -13.65 -2.03 7.68
CA SER A 196 -12.56 -2.98 7.46
C SER A 196 -11.88 -2.75 6.11
N LEU A 197 -12.66 -2.54 5.04
CA LEU A 197 -12.15 -2.22 3.70
C LEU A 197 -11.33 -0.92 3.69
N PHE A 198 -11.82 0.13 4.37
CA PHE A 198 -11.10 1.40 4.47
C PHE A 198 -9.74 1.24 5.16
N PHE A 199 -9.70 0.58 6.32
CA PHE A 199 -8.45 0.34 7.05
C PHE A 199 -7.51 -0.60 6.28
N SER A 200 -8.05 -1.57 5.53
CA SER A 200 -7.27 -2.41 4.64
C SER A 200 -6.58 -1.61 3.54
N GLY A 201 -7.32 -0.71 2.90
CA GLY A 201 -6.77 0.23 1.93
C GLY A 201 -5.67 1.11 2.53
N PHE A 202 -5.96 1.73 3.67
CA PHE A 202 -5.02 2.60 4.37
C PHE A 202 -3.72 1.86 4.77
N ALA A 203 -3.83 0.67 5.35
CA ALA A 203 -2.67 -0.13 5.73
C ALA A 203 -1.89 -0.65 4.50
N SER A 204 -2.57 -0.97 3.40
CA SER A 204 -1.94 -1.33 2.13
C SER A 204 -1.11 -0.18 1.57
N ASP A 205 -1.71 1.00 1.50
CA ASP A 205 -1.08 2.22 1.00
C ASP A 205 0.11 2.59 1.90
N PHE A 206 -0.02 2.46 3.23
CA PHE A 206 1.08 2.66 4.17
C PHE A 206 2.28 1.74 3.89
N VAL A 207 2.07 0.46 3.57
CA VAL A 207 3.17 -0.47 3.25
C VAL A 207 3.78 -0.19 1.87
N LEU A 208 2.96 0.22 0.91
CA LEU A 208 3.35 0.49 -0.46
C LEU A 208 4.15 1.78 -0.62
N GLU A 209 3.60 2.86 -0.08
CA GLU A 209 4.16 4.21 -0.19
C GLU A 209 5.15 4.50 0.94
N GLY A 210 5.01 3.80 2.08
CA GLY A 210 5.76 4.05 3.30
C GLY A 210 5.22 5.25 4.07
N THR A 211 5.78 5.53 5.24
CA THR A 211 5.58 6.86 5.84
C THR A 211 6.24 7.91 4.97
N SER A 212 5.53 8.99 4.63
CA SER A 212 6.14 10.17 3.99
C SER A 212 7.28 10.69 4.88
N HIS A 213 8.50 10.29 4.52
CA HIS A 213 9.75 10.76 5.13
C HIS A 213 10.24 12.05 4.49
N VAL A 214 9.53 12.57 3.48
CA VAL A 214 9.92 13.75 2.71
C VAL A 214 9.07 14.94 3.12
N ARG A 215 9.72 16.06 3.35
CA ARG A 215 9.10 17.36 3.56
C ARG A 215 9.70 18.34 2.58
N THR A 216 8.91 19.33 2.23
CA THR A 216 9.34 20.44 1.38
C THR A 216 9.28 21.68 2.24
N ALA A 217 10.33 22.48 2.22
CA ALA A 217 10.34 23.77 2.88
C ALA A 217 10.37 24.85 1.81
N LEU A 218 9.35 25.69 1.81
CA LEU A 218 9.31 26.94 1.07
C LEU A 218 9.64 28.05 2.07
N ILE A 219 10.69 28.81 1.80
CA ILE A 219 11.22 29.82 2.70
C ILE A 219 11.32 31.13 1.93
N ILE A 220 10.62 32.18 2.37
CA ILE A 220 10.74 33.53 1.80
C ILE A 220 11.62 34.34 2.75
N THR A 221 12.68 34.96 2.23
CA THR A 221 13.68 35.70 3.00
C THR A 221 14.21 36.90 2.21
N ASP A 222 14.64 37.93 2.94
CA ASP A 222 15.38 39.08 2.42
C ASP A 222 16.91 38.91 2.53
N ALA A 223 17.36 37.84 3.20
CA ALA A 223 18.77 37.47 3.37
C ALA A 223 19.13 36.14 2.65
N PRO A 224 18.89 35.99 1.33
CA PRO A 224 18.98 34.70 0.65
C PRO A 224 20.39 34.09 0.63
N GLN A 225 21.45 34.91 0.67
CA GLN A 225 22.83 34.39 0.61
C GLN A 225 23.26 33.72 1.91
N GLU A 226 22.92 34.33 3.05
CA GLU A 226 23.22 33.79 4.37
C GLU A 226 22.45 32.49 4.58
N LEU A 227 21.14 32.53 4.30
CA LEU A 227 20.28 31.36 4.47
C LEU A 227 20.67 30.22 3.52
N ARG A 228 21.01 30.50 2.27
CA ARG A 228 21.49 29.47 1.33
C ARG A 228 22.75 28.78 1.84
N ARG A 229 23.73 29.54 2.36
CA ARG A 229 24.96 28.97 2.93
C ARG A 229 24.65 28.13 4.17
N ALA A 230 23.79 28.64 5.06
CA ALA A 230 23.42 27.95 6.28
C ALA A 230 22.70 26.62 5.98
N LEU A 231 21.79 26.58 5.00
CA LEU A 231 21.11 25.35 4.59
C LEU A 231 22.06 24.35 3.89
N MET A 232 22.96 24.83 3.02
CA MET A 232 23.92 23.95 2.34
C MET A 232 24.96 23.37 3.30
N HIS A 233 25.50 24.15 4.22
CA HIS A 233 26.55 23.68 5.16
C HIS A 233 25.98 23.02 6.42
N GLY A 234 24.86 23.51 6.95
CA GLY A 234 24.27 23.01 8.19
C GLY A 234 23.42 21.75 8.00
N LEU A 235 22.81 21.56 6.82
CA LEU A 235 21.90 20.43 6.57
C LEU A 235 22.33 19.52 5.42
N ASP A 236 23.38 19.89 4.68
CA ASP A 236 23.82 19.21 3.45
C ASP A 236 22.67 19.06 2.44
N ARG A 237 21.89 20.13 2.26
CA ARG A 237 20.74 20.15 1.35
C ARG A 237 20.87 21.22 0.28
N GLY A 238 20.67 20.79 -0.96
CA GLY A 238 20.52 21.68 -2.10
C GLY A 238 19.24 22.49 -1.99
N VAL A 239 19.30 23.75 -2.44
CA VAL A 239 18.17 24.68 -2.47
C VAL A 239 18.02 25.25 -3.87
N THR A 240 16.78 25.49 -4.28
CA THR A 240 16.44 26.21 -5.51
C THR A 240 15.87 27.56 -5.14
N GLN A 241 16.18 28.61 -5.92
CA GLN A 241 15.77 29.97 -5.61
C GLN A 241 14.93 30.58 -6.75
N TRP A 242 13.93 31.37 -6.39
CA TRP A 242 13.18 32.25 -7.29
C TRP A 242 13.09 33.65 -6.68
N THR A 243 13.10 34.66 -7.54
CA THR A 243 12.65 36.01 -7.16
C THR A 243 11.13 36.02 -7.16
N VAL A 244 10.53 36.46 -6.06
CA VAL A 244 9.07 36.56 -5.89
C VAL A 244 8.71 37.98 -5.48
N THR A 245 7.51 38.43 -5.81
CA THR A 245 7.01 39.77 -5.45
C THR A 245 5.86 39.62 -4.47
N GLY A 246 5.90 40.39 -3.37
CA GLY A 246 4.84 40.40 -2.37
C GLY A 246 3.57 41.01 -2.94
N GLY A 247 2.46 40.27 -2.98
CA GLY A 247 1.21 40.75 -3.60
C GLY A 247 0.50 41.90 -2.88
N TYR A 248 0.92 42.25 -1.65
CA TYR A 248 0.41 43.41 -0.91
C TYR A 248 1.39 44.58 -0.92
N THR A 249 2.69 44.29 -0.79
CA THR A 249 3.75 45.30 -0.65
C THR A 249 4.39 45.69 -1.97
N ASP A 250 4.18 44.91 -3.04
CA ASP A 250 4.92 44.96 -4.32
C ASP A 250 6.45 44.89 -4.15
N ALA A 251 6.93 44.47 -2.97
CA ALA A 251 8.34 44.34 -2.67
C ALA A 251 8.90 43.04 -3.25
N ALA A 252 10.12 43.11 -3.80
CA ALA A 252 10.84 41.95 -4.29
C ALA A 252 11.49 41.19 -3.13
N HIS A 253 11.22 39.90 -3.03
CA HIS A 253 11.77 38.97 -2.04
C HIS A 253 12.41 37.76 -2.74
N THR A 254 13.14 36.94 -1.99
CA THR A 254 13.65 35.66 -2.51
C THR A 254 12.95 34.49 -1.85
N MET A 255 12.44 33.57 -2.67
CA MET A 255 11.89 32.30 -2.23
C MET A 255 12.91 31.18 -2.46
N LEU A 256 13.34 30.53 -1.38
CA LEU A 256 14.10 29.29 -1.39
C LEU A 256 13.16 28.09 -1.24
N TYR A 257 13.38 27.07 -2.06
CA TYR A 257 12.73 25.78 -1.93
C TYR A 257 13.76 24.70 -1.69
N CYS A 258 13.50 23.85 -0.70
CA CYS A 258 14.35 22.71 -0.44
C CYS A 258 13.52 21.49 -0.04
N THR A 259 14.05 20.32 -0.38
CA THR A 259 13.46 19.05 0.02
C THR A 259 14.30 18.48 1.14
N VAL A 260 13.67 18.16 2.27
CA VAL A 260 14.33 17.64 3.48
C VAL A 260 13.66 16.36 3.95
N SER A 261 14.35 15.59 4.80
CA SER A 261 13.68 14.49 5.49
C SER A 261 12.80 15.03 6.62
N ARG A 262 11.78 14.26 7.03
CA ARG A 262 10.95 14.58 8.20
C ARG A 262 11.79 14.79 9.47
N SER A 263 12.88 14.05 9.64
CA SER A 263 13.82 14.19 10.75
C SER A 263 14.61 15.51 10.71
N GLN A 264 14.83 16.08 9.53
CA GLN A 264 15.58 17.32 9.35
C GLN A 264 14.72 18.59 9.53
N VAL A 265 13.40 18.48 9.67
CA VAL A 265 12.51 19.65 9.78
C VAL A 265 12.85 20.53 10.99
N ARG A 266 13.19 19.92 12.13
CA ARG A 266 13.56 20.68 13.32
C ARG A 266 14.85 21.47 13.10
N ALA A 267 15.91 20.79 12.66
CA ALA A 267 17.18 21.42 12.34
C ALA A 267 17.05 22.49 11.24
N LEU A 268 16.16 22.30 10.26
CA LEU A 268 15.86 23.34 9.26
C LEU A 268 15.26 24.59 9.89
N LYS A 269 14.31 24.44 10.82
CA LYS A 269 13.74 25.60 11.52
C LYS A 269 14.80 26.33 12.34
N ASP A 270 15.67 25.58 13.03
CA ASP A 270 16.75 26.15 13.83
C ASP A 270 17.72 26.94 12.94
N VAL A 271 18.18 26.35 11.83
CA VAL A 271 19.07 27.00 10.85
C VAL A 271 18.43 28.24 10.22
N VAL A 272 17.13 28.20 9.90
CA VAL A 272 16.42 29.37 9.36
C VAL A 272 16.31 30.47 10.41
N ALA A 273 15.93 30.12 11.64
CA ALA A 273 15.80 31.09 12.73
C ALA A 273 17.13 31.77 13.07
N ASP A 274 18.24 31.04 13.02
CA ASP A 274 19.58 31.58 13.26
C ASP A 274 20.06 32.51 12.15
N ALA A 275 19.69 32.22 10.89
CA ALA A 275 20.10 33.00 9.72
C ALA A 275 19.20 34.21 9.44
N ASP A 276 17.87 34.04 9.51
CA ASP A 276 16.89 35.10 9.30
C ASP A 276 15.63 34.84 10.14
N PRO A 277 15.53 35.45 11.33
CA PRO A 277 14.36 35.33 12.20
C PRO A 277 13.06 35.84 11.58
N ASN A 278 13.14 36.71 10.57
CA ASN A 278 11.99 37.29 9.88
C ASN A 278 11.55 36.48 8.67
N ALA A 279 12.26 35.39 8.34
CA ALA A 279 11.93 34.54 7.21
C ALA A 279 10.56 33.86 7.39
N PHE A 280 9.78 33.82 6.31
CA PHE A 280 8.51 33.11 6.27
C PHE A 280 8.71 31.67 5.78
N VAL A 281 8.40 30.68 6.63
CA VAL A 281 8.65 29.26 6.33
C VAL A 281 7.34 28.47 6.27
N VAL A 282 7.12 27.77 5.15
CA VAL A 282 6.04 26.80 4.97
C VAL A 282 6.61 25.41 4.82
N ILE A 283 6.17 24.48 5.66
CA ILE A 283 6.54 23.05 5.57
C ILE A 283 5.41 22.28 4.90
N GLY A 284 5.62 21.90 3.64
CA GLY A 284 4.72 21.04 2.87
C GLY A 284 5.04 19.55 3.04
N VAL A 285 4.04 18.71 2.84
CA VAL A 285 4.19 17.25 2.78
C VAL A 285 4.36 16.84 1.33
N ALA A 286 5.48 16.19 1.02
CA ALA A 286 5.66 15.49 -0.25
C ALA A 286 5.61 13.97 0.02
N GLN A 287 4.94 13.23 -0.85
CA GLN A 287 4.87 11.78 -0.71
C GLN A 287 6.23 11.13 -0.98
N GLN A 288 6.88 11.53 -2.08
CA GLN A 288 8.15 10.96 -2.52
C GLN A 288 9.03 12.04 -3.16
N ALA A 289 10.34 11.91 -2.97
CA ALA A 289 11.35 12.67 -3.70
C ALA A 289 12.41 11.70 -4.23
N PHE A 290 12.87 11.96 -5.45
CA PHE A 290 13.87 11.16 -6.12
C PHE A 290 15.03 12.02 -6.61
N GLY A 291 16.24 11.46 -6.62
CA GLY A 291 17.46 12.17 -7.02
C GLY A 291 18.49 12.31 -5.90
N SER A 292 19.47 13.19 -6.09
CA SER A 292 20.60 13.38 -5.17
C SER A 292 20.14 13.71 -3.75
N GLY A 293 20.68 12.98 -2.77
CA GLY A 293 20.27 13.09 -1.35
C GLY A 293 18.98 12.35 -0.98
N PHE A 294 18.33 11.71 -1.95
CA PHE A 294 17.13 10.88 -1.79
C PHE A 294 17.25 9.58 -2.61
N ARG A 295 16.14 8.85 -2.78
CA ARG A 295 16.11 7.60 -3.56
C ARG A 295 16.40 7.92 -5.03
N MET A 296 17.43 7.31 -5.63
CA MET A 296 17.71 7.56 -7.05
C MET A 296 16.54 7.15 -7.95
N LEU A 297 16.30 7.95 -9.00
CA LEU A 297 15.40 7.60 -10.10
C LEU A 297 15.91 6.32 -10.76
N ARG A 298 15.26 5.20 -10.47
CA ARG A 298 15.51 3.95 -11.20
C ARG A 298 14.52 3.86 -12.34
N ARG A 299 15.02 3.88 -13.58
CA ARG A 299 14.21 3.56 -14.76
C ARG A 299 13.62 2.16 -14.53
N GLY A 300 12.29 2.06 -14.44
CA GLY A 300 11.63 0.78 -14.59
C GLY A 300 12.12 0.22 -15.91
N ARG A 301 12.81 -0.94 -15.89
CA ARG A 301 13.16 -1.60 -17.15
C ARG A 301 11.83 -1.85 -17.85
N SER A 302 11.55 -1.03 -18.88
CA SER A 302 10.74 -1.47 -20.00
C SER A 302 11.48 -2.70 -20.50
N LEU A 303 10.96 -3.86 -20.10
CA LEU A 303 11.42 -5.12 -20.61
C LEU A 303 10.65 -5.25 -21.92
N ALA A 304 11.20 -4.61 -22.96
CA ALA A 304 10.99 -5.07 -24.32
C ALA A 304 11.38 -6.56 -24.41
#